data_AF-A0A969SW25-F1
#
_entry.id   AF-A0A969SW25-F1
#
_cell.length_a   1.000
_cell.length_b   1.000
_cell.length_c   1.000
_cell.angle_alpha   90.00
_cell.angle_beta   90.00
_cell.angle_gamma   90.00
#
_symmetry.space_group_name_H-M   'P 1'
#
loop_
_entity.id
_entity.type
_entity.pdbx_description
1 polymer ?
#
loop_
_entity_poly.entity_id
_entity_poly.type
_entity_poly.pdbx_seq_one_letter_code
_entity_poly.pdbx_strand_id
1 'polypeptide(L)'
;MNALDRKLLRDLGRLKGQAIAIALIVACGIACLVTMMSAYDSLQLTQQTYYDRYRFADVFVSLKRAPDSLAARIAEIPGVQQVQTRIVVNVNLDVPGLNEPATGRLISIPEQQTPMLNDLFIRKGR
;
A
#
# COMPACT_ATOMS: atom_id res chain seq x y z
N MET A 1 40.10 -32.25 6.62
CA MET A 1 39.03 -32.96 5.88
C MET A 1 39.06 -34.41 6.31
N ASN A 2 38.00 -34.87 6.96
CA ASN A 2 37.92 -36.27 7.42
C ASN A 2 37.79 -37.20 6.21
N ALA A 3 38.14 -38.48 6.38
CA ALA A 3 38.02 -39.49 5.31
C ALA A 3 36.57 -39.62 4.78
N LEU A 4 35.59 -39.35 5.65
CA LEU A 4 34.17 -39.31 5.32
C LEU A 4 33.83 -38.17 4.33
N ASP A 5 34.36 -36.96 4.53
CA ASP A 5 34.12 -35.81 3.63
C ASP A 5 34.67 -36.07 2.22
N ARG A 6 35.84 -36.72 2.15
CA ARG A 6 36.49 -37.07 0.88
C ARG A 6 35.70 -38.13 0.11
N LYS A 7 35.09 -39.08 0.82
CA LYS A 7 34.17 -40.07 0.23
C LYS A 7 32.89 -39.39 -0.26
N LEU A 8 32.30 -38.51 0.57
CA LEU A 8 31.07 -37.78 0.26
C LEU A 8 31.21 -36.91 -1.00
N LEU A 9 32.31 -36.16 -1.13
CA LEU A 9 32.60 -35.36 -2.33
C LEU A 9 32.77 -36.24 -3.59
N ARG A 10 33.40 -37.41 -3.47
CA ARG A 10 33.55 -38.34 -4.59
C ARG A 10 32.20 -38.92 -5.02
N ASP A 11 31.35 -39.26 -4.06
CA ASP A 11 30.03 -39.82 -4.31
C ASP A 11 29.09 -38.75 -4.89
N LEU A 12 29.14 -37.52 -4.40
CA LEU A 12 28.48 -36.35 -4.99
C LEU A 12 28.98 -36.08 -6.42
N GLY A 13 30.29 -36.25 -6.64
CA GLY A 13 30.92 -36.18 -7.95
C GLY A 13 30.46 -37.26 -8.94
N ARG A 14 29.96 -38.40 -8.46
CA ARG A 14 29.34 -39.45 -9.29
C ARG A 14 27.87 -39.17 -9.57
N LEU A 15 27.17 -38.48 -8.66
CA LEU A 15 25.74 -38.14 -8.75
C LEU A 15 25.48 -36.68 -9.18
N LYS A 16 26.43 -36.04 -9.87
CA LYS A 16 26.39 -34.60 -10.20
C LYS A 16 25.07 -34.14 -10.83
N GLY A 17 24.49 -34.91 -11.75
CA GLY A 17 23.23 -34.56 -12.40
C GLY A 17 22.04 -34.48 -11.43
N GLN A 18 21.91 -35.47 -10.54
CA GLN A 18 20.84 -35.49 -9.52
C GLN A 18 21.05 -34.37 -8.48
N ALA A 19 22.29 -34.16 -8.05
CA ALA A 19 22.63 -33.10 -7.10
C ALA A 19 22.30 -31.70 -7.66
N ILE A 20 22.62 -31.45 -8.94
CA ILE A 20 22.29 -30.19 -9.61
C ILE A 20 20.76 -30.03 -9.74
N ALA A 21 20.04 -31.08 -10.11
CA ALA A 21 18.58 -31.01 -10.24
C ALA A 21 17.90 -30.61 -8.91
N ILE A 22 18.29 -31.22 -7.79
CA ILE A 22 17.78 -30.87 -6.46
C ILE A 22 18.15 -29.43 -6.10
N ALA A 23 19.40 -29.03 -6.34
CA ALA A 23 19.86 -27.67 -6.06
C ALA A 23 19.07 -26.61 -6.85
N LEU A 24 18.76 -26.87 -8.12
CA LEU A 24 17.96 -25.96 -8.95
C LEU A 24 16.52 -25.85 -8.48
N ILE A 25 15.89 -26.96 -8.08
CA ILE A 25 14.52 -26.94 -7.54
C ILE A 25 14.48 -26.13 -6.24
N VAL A 26 15.43 -26.36 -5.33
CA VAL A 26 15.55 -25.60 -4.09
C VAL A 26 15.81 -24.13 -4.36
N ALA A 27 16.74 -23.81 -5.26
CA ALA A 27 17.04 -22.43 -5.66
C ALA A 27 15.82 -21.72 -6.26
N CYS A 28 15.04 -22.42 -7.11
CA CYS A 28 13.81 -21.88 -7.69
C CYS A 28 12.76 -21.56 -6.60
N GLY A 29 12.57 -22.47 -5.64
CA GLY A 29 11.65 -22.25 -4.52
C GLY A 29 12.08 -21.07 -3.65
N ILE A 30 13.36 -20.99 -3.29
CA ILE A 30 13.91 -19.88 -2.50
C ILE A 30 13.78 -18.56 -3.28
N ALA A 31 14.14 -18.54 -4.57
CA ALA A 31 14.04 -17.35 -5.40
C ALA A 31 12.59 -16.83 -5.49
N CYS A 32 11.62 -17.73 -5.66
CA CYS A 32 10.20 -17.38 -5.68
C CYS A 32 9.78 -16.72 -4.35
N LEU A 33 10.13 -17.35 -3.22
CA LEU A 33 9.82 -16.81 -1.89
C LEU A 33 10.44 -15.43 -1.66
N VAL A 34 11.75 -15.29 -1.95
CA VAL A 34 12.48 -14.02 -1.77
C VAL A 34 11.91 -12.93 -2.66
N THR A 35 11.56 -13.26 -3.91
CA THR A 35 10.96 -12.29 -4.85
C THR A 35 9.61 -11.81 -4.34
N MET A 36 8.76 -12.72 -3.87
CA MET A 36 7.43 -12.35 -3.37
C MET A 36 7.52 -11.49 -2.11
N MET A 37 8.42 -11.83 -1.19
CA MET A 37 8.66 -11.04 0.02
C MET A 37 9.22 -9.65 -0.31
N SER A 38 10.19 -9.59 -1.23
CA SER A 38 10.78 -8.32 -1.68
C SER A 38 9.76 -7.43 -2.40
N ALA A 39 8.87 -8.01 -3.21
CA ALA A 39 7.79 -7.29 -3.87
C ALA A 39 6.80 -6.73 -2.84
N TYR A 40 6.43 -7.52 -1.84
CA TYR A 40 5.56 -7.08 -0.74
C TYR A 40 6.18 -5.91 0.03
N ASP A 41 7.43 -6.02 0.46
CA ASP A 41 8.14 -4.98 1.20
C ASP A 41 8.26 -3.69 0.37
N SER A 42 8.56 -3.82 -0.93
CA SER A 42 8.64 -2.68 -1.85
C SER A 42 7.31 -1.95 -2.00
N LEU A 43 6.19 -2.69 -2.08
CA LEU A 43 4.85 -2.11 -2.13
C LEU A 43 4.51 -1.40 -0.82
N GLN A 44 4.81 -2.02 0.32
CA GLN A 44 4.54 -1.44 1.64
C GLN A 44 5.35 -0.15 1.84
N LEU A 45 6.65 -0.17 1.52
CA LEU A 45 7.50 1.02 1.60
C LEU A 45 7.00 2.14 0.67
N THR A 46 6.61 1.80 -0.55
CA THR A 46 6.08 2.77 -1.50
C THR A 46 4.77 3.38 -1.00
N GLN A 47 3.88 2.57 -0.43
CA GLN A 47 2.63 3.05 0.17
C GLN A 47 2.91 4.01 1.32
N GLN A 48 3.76 3.63 2.28
CA GLN A 48 4.12 4.47 3.44
C GLN A 48 4.75 5.79 2.99
N THR A 49 5.73 5.72 2.10
CA THR A 49 6.39 6.92 1.55
C THR A 49 5.39 7.84 0.84
N TYR A 50 4.43 7.26 0.10
CA TYR A 50 3.38 8.03 -0.55
C TYR A 50 2.45 8.69 0.49
N TYR A 51 2.00 7.95 1.51
CA TYR A 51 1.14 8.48 2.56
C TYR A 51 1.80 9.60 3.35
N ASP A 52 3.06 9.42 3.76
CA ASP A 52 3.81 10.46 4.47
C ASP A 52 3.96 11.73 3.63
N ARG A 53 4.32 11.58 2.35
CA ARG A 53 4.55 12.71 1.44
C ARG A 53 3.27 13.50 1.13
N TYR A 54 2.12 12.83 1.08
CA TYR A 54 0.82 13.45 0.79
C TYR A 54 -0.02 13.70 2.05
N ARG A 55 0.58 13.56 3.24
CA ARG A 55 -0.08 13.80 4.54
C ARG A 55 -1.38 13.02 4.64
N PHE A 56 -1.32 11.75 4.27
CA PHE A 56 -2.48 10.89 4.31
C PHE A 56 -2.93 10.75 5.78
N ALA A 57 -4.23 10.86 6.02
CA ALA A 57 -4.72 10.81 7.39
C ALA A 57 -4.60 9.39 7.96
N ASP A 58 -4.15 9.27 9.21
CA ASP A 58 -4.06 7.99 9.90
C ASP A 58 -5.43 7.44 10.30
N VAL A 59 -6.41 8.33 10.52
CA VAL A 59 -7.74 7.99 11.03
C VAL A 59 -8.82 8.69 10.22
N PHE A 60 -9.86 7.94 9.87
CA PHE A 60 -11.05 8.43 9.18
C PHE A 60 -12.30 8.10 9.99
N VAL A 61 -13.17 9.10 10.18
CA VAL A 61 -14.46 8.94 10.87
C VAL A 61 -15.55 9.56 10.02
N SER A 62 -16.69 8.86 9.89
CA SER A 62 -17.87 9.35 9.18
C SER A 62 -18.98 9.67 10.17
N LEU A 63 -19.54 10.88 10.09
CA LEU A 63 -20.57 11.37 11.00
C LEU A 63 -21.76 11.90 10.19
N LYS A 64 -22.98 11.75 10.71
CA LYS A 64 -24.18 12.38 10.14
C LYS A 64 -24.53 13.62 10.95
N ARG A 65 -24.74 14.77 10.30
CA ARG A 65 -25.13 16.05 10.92
C ARG A 65 -24.15 16.52 12.02
N ALA A 66 -22.86 16.55 11.71
CA ALA A 66 -21.84 17.09 12.61
C ALA A 66 -21.55 18.56 12.28
N PRO A 67 -21.63 19.50 13.24
CA PRO A 67 -21.23 20.89 13.03
C PRO A 67 -19.71 21.02 13.00
N ASP A 68 -19.19 21.99 12.23
CA ASP A 68 -17.74 22.24 12.12
C ASP A 68 -17.08 22.65 13.45
N SER A 69 -17.86 23.15 14.42
CA SER A 69 -17.36 23.43 15.78
C SER A 69 -16.80 22.19 16.49
N LEU A 70 -17.21 20.98 16.07
CA LEU A 70 -16.66 19.74 16.60
C LEU A 70 -15.20 19.54 16.18
N ALA A 71 -14.78 20.05 15.01
CA ALA A 71 -13.41 19.90 14.53
C ALA A 71 -12.39 20.55 15.47
N ALA A 72 -12.71 21.72 16.02
CA ALA A 72 -11.88 22.40 17.00
C ALA A 72 -11.69 21.56 18.27
N ARG A 73 -12.78 20.96 18.78
CA ARG A 73 -12.72 20.08 19.97
C ARG A 73 -11.92 18.80 19.73
N ILE A 74 -11.97 18.25 18.51
CA ILE A 74 -11.19 17.05 18.15
C ILE A 74 -9.69 17.40 18.07
N ALA A 75 -9.35 18.59 17.56
CA ALA A 75 -7.96 19.05 17.49
C ALA A 75 -7.31 19.26 18.87
N GLU A 76 -8.10 19.41 19.94
CA GLU A 76 -7.60 19.51 21.32
C GLU A 76 -7.25 18.15 21.94
N ILE A 77 -7.63 17.03 21.32
CA ILE A 77 -7.34 15.70 21.85
C ILE A 77 -5.82 15.45 21.80
N PRO A 78 -5.18 15.03 22.92
CA PRO A 78 -3.75 14.72 22.93
C PRO A 78 -3.38 13.69 21.86
N GLY A 79 -2.38 14.03 21.03
CA GLY A 79 -1.92 13.18 19.91
C GLY A 79 -2.56 13.51 18.56
N VAL A 80 -3.60 14.36 18.51
CA VAL A 80 -4.16 14.85 17.24
C VAL A 80 -3.36 16.04 16.74
N GLN A 81 -2.64 15.87 15.63
CA GLN A 81 -1.84 16.95 15.05
C GLN A 81 -2.67 17.86 14.12
N GLN A 82 -3.55 17.28 13.31
CA GLN A 82 -4.35 18.01 12.33
C GLN A 82 -5.71 17.33 12.15
N VAL A 83 -6.75 18.14 11.95
CA VAL A 83 -8.11 17.67 11.65
C VAL A 83 -8.55 18.26 10.32
N GLN A 84 -9.08 17.43 9.43
CA GLN A 84 -9.64 17.88 8.16
C GLN A 84 -11.08 17.41 8.02
N THR A 85 -12.03 18.36 8.03
CA THR A 85 -13.43 18.07 7.72
C THR A 85 -13.63 18.04 6.20
N ARG A 86 -14.54 17.16 5.77
CA ARG A 86 -14.96 17.02 4.37
C ARG A 86 -16.29 16.30 4.30
N ILE A 87 -17.08 16.64 3.29
CA ILE A 87 -18.30 15.93 2.92
C ILE A 87 -17.89 14.81 1.95
N VAL A 88 -18.24 13.58 2.30
CA VAL A 88 -18.02 12.41 1.44
C VAL A 88 -19.33 11.68 1.25
N VAL A 89 -19.77 11.54 0.00
CA VAL A 89 -21.06 10.93 -0.32
C VAL A 89 -20.90 9.96 -1.48
N ASN A 90 -21.47 8.77 -1.33
CA ASN A 90 -21.63 7.84 -2.44
C ASN A 90 -22.89 8.21 -3.22
N VAL A 91 -22.77 8.28 -4.53
CA VAL A 91 -23.83 8.70 -5.45
C VAL A 91 -23.93 7.74 -6.62
N ASN A 92 -25.11 7.67 -7.23
CA ASN A 92 -25.26 7.03 -8.54
C ASN A 92 -25.00 8.09 -9.62
N LEU A 93 -24.05 7.82 -10.50
CA LEU A 93 -23.67 8.70 -11.59
C LEU A 93 -24.13 8.09 -12.90
N ASP A 94 -24.79 8.92 -13.70
CA ASP A 94 -24.97 8.62 -15.12
C ASP A 94 -23.68 9.01 -15.85
N VAL A 95 -23.02 8.02 -16.44
CA VAL A 95 -21.71 8.19 -17.07
C VAL A 95 -21.85 7.79 -18.54
N PRO A 96 -21.56 8.70 -19.49
CA PRO A 96 -21.66 8.41 -20.91
C PRO A 96 -20.86 7.15 -21.30
N GLY A 97 -21.53 6.20 -21.96
CA GLY A 97 -20.93 4.95 -22.43
C GLY A 97 -21.09 3.75 -21.47
N LEU A 98 -21.69 3.95 -20.30
CA LEU A 98 -22.11 2.85 -19.42
C LEU A 98 -23.60 2.57 -19.60
N ASN A 99 -23.97 1.30 -19.73
CA ASN A 99 -25.36 0.87 -19.89
C ASN A 99 -26.17 0.98 -18.58
N GLU A 100 -25.48 1.00 -17.44
CA GLU A 100 -26.07 1.09 -16.10
C GLU A 100 -25.37 2.20 -15.30
N PRO A 101 -26.08 2.88 -14.37
CA PRO A 101 -25.47 3.91 -13.53
C PRO A 101 -24.28 3.38 -12.73
N ALA A 102 -23.19 4.13 -12.72
CA ALA A 102 -22.01 3.81 -11.93
C ALA A 102 -22.15 4.30 -10.49
N THR A 103 -21.56 3.55 -9.54
CA THR A 103 -21.36 4.06 -8.18
C THR A 103 -20.16 5.01 -8.16
N GLY A 104 -20.41 6.28 -7.83
CA GLY A 104 -19.41 7.31 -7.63
C GLY A 104 -19.24 7.68 -6.16
N ARG A 105 -18.08 8.28 -5.83
CA ARG A 105 -17.81 8.86 -4.52
C ARG A 105 -17.42 10.32 -4.69
N LEU A 106 -18.29 11.22 -4.25
CA LEU A 106 -18.02 12.65 -4.23
C LEU A 106 -17.31 13.00 -2.92
N ILE A 107 -16.21 13.75 -3.04
CA ILE A 107 -15.40 14.22 -1.93
C ILE A 107 -15.29 15.73 -2.08
N SER A 108 -15.79 16.49 -1.11
CA SER A 108 -15.66 17.95 -1.13
C SER A 108 -14.21 18.37 -0.94
N ILE A 109 -13.83 19.45 -1.58
CA ILE A 109 -12.52 20.10 -1.46
C ILE A 109 -12.81 21.53 -0.97
N PRO A 110 -12.00 22.10 -0.06
CA PRO A 110 -12.16 23.50 0.33
C PRO A 110 -12.01 24.44 -0.87
N GLU A 111 -12.74 25.55 -0.81
CA GLU A 111 -12.80 26.54 -1.90
C GLU A 111 -11.45 27.23 -2.14
N GLN A 112 -10.65 27.41 -1.08
CA GLN A 112 -9.27 27.89 -1.16
C GLN A 112 -8.30 26.74 -0.97
N GLN A 113 -7.30 26.64 -1.85
CA GLN A 113 -6.22 25.66 -1.72
C GLN A 113 -5.32 26.03 -0.53
N THR A 114 -5.57 25.39 0.60
CA THR A 114 -4.71 25.42 1.78
C THR A 114 -4.08 24.04 1.97
N PRO A 115 -2.86 23.96 2.53
CA PRO A 115 -2.25 22.66 2.80
C PRO A 115 -3.13 21.83 3.73
N MET A 116 -3.65 20.70 3.24
CA MET A 116 -4.62 19.88 3.96
C MET A 116 -4.17 18.42 4.10
N LEU A 117 -4.83 17.66 4.98
CA LEU A 117 -4.66 16.21 5.00
C LEU A 117 -5.23 15.59 3.73
N ASN A 118 -4.57 14.56 3.19
CA ASN A 118 -4.92 13.93 1.92
C ASN A 118 -4.97 14.97 0.77
N ASP A 119 -3.91 15.76 0.63
CA ASP A 119 -3.87 16.85 -0.35
C ASP A 119 -3.89 16.32 -1.79
N LEU A 120 -4.35 17.15 -2.71
CA LEU A 120 -4.53 16.78 -4.11
C LEU A 120 -3.25 16.97 -4.91
N PHE A 121 -2.85 15.92 -5.62
CA PHE A 121 -1.83 16.03 -6.65
C PHE A 121 -2.47 16.17 -8.03
N ILE A 122 -2.59 17.41 -8.51
CA ILE A 122 -3.17 17.69 -9.84
C ILE A 122 -2.18 17.22 -10.91
N ARG A 123 -2.52 16.11 -11.59
CA ARG A 123 -1.68 15.57 -12.68
C ARG A 123 -1.85 16.33 -13.99
N LYS A 124 -3.06 16.82 -14.27
CA LYS A 124 -3.42 17.55 -15.49
C LYS A 124 -4.60 18.47 -15.18
N GLY A 125 -4.65 19.62 -15.86
CA GLY A 125 -5.72 20.60 -15.68
C GLY A 125 -5.43 21.59 -14.55
N ARG A 126 -6.49 22.08 -13.92
CA ARG A 126 -6.48 23.04 -12.82
C ARG A 126 -7.42 22.58 -11.71
#